data_AF-I0BU95-F1
#
_entry.id   AF-I0BU95-F1
#
_cell.length_a   1.000
_cell.length_b   1.000
_cell.length_c   1.000
_cell.angle_alpha   90.00
_cell.angle_beta   90.00
_cell.angle_gamma   90.00
#
_symmetry.space_group_name_H-M   'P 1'
#
loop_
_entity.id
_entity.type
_entity.pdbx_description
1 polymer ?
#
loop_
_entity_poly.entity_id
_entity_poly.type
_entity_poly.pdbx_seq_one_letter_code
_entity_poly.pdbx_strand_id
1 'polypeptide(L)'
;MHWPGPKLKLKAGRVSILFFLTSLIERGSSVSMLGFLFNERECRELDYVLRKELDEMLFDLNDKRIDADIKVAIESRYKVIFRMYARLASPREISKYARNRMQH
;
A
#
# COMPACT_ATOMS: atom_id res chain seq x y z
N MET A 1 10.02 25.63 27.26
CA MET A 1 8.93 26.58 26.97
C MET A 1 9.02 26.99 25.50
N HIS A 2 7.91 26.83 24.78
CA HIS A 2 7.56 27.36 23.45
C HIS A 2 8.51 27.15 22.26
N TRP A 3 8.29 26.06 21.51
CA TRP A 3 8.62 26.01 20.08
C TRP A 3 7.32 26.19 19.27
N PRO A 4 7.23 27.16 18.35
CA PRO A 4 6.02 27.38 17.56
C PRO A 4 5.98 26.37 16.41
N GLY A 5 5.13 25.36 16.53
CA GLY A 5 4.84 24.46 15.41
C GLY A 5 4.13 25.19 14.26
N PRO A 6 4.37 24.81 12.99
CA PRO A 6 3.64 25.37 11.87
C PRO A 6 2.16 24.99 11.97
N LYS A 7 1.28 25.99 12.07
CA LYS A 7 -0.18 25.83 11.97
C LYS A 7 -0.54 25.45 10.54
N LEU A 8 -0.47 24.16 10.21
CA LEU A 8 -1.07 23.62 9.00
C LEU A 8 -2.59 23.64 9.15
N LYS A 9 -3.21 24.73 8.70
CA LYS A 9 -4.64 24.75 8.37
C LYS A 9 -4.88 23.70 7.29
N LEU A 10 -5.40 22.53 7.68
CA LEU A 10 -5.99 21.57 6.76
C LEU A 10 -7.16 22.25 6.04
N LYS A 11 -6.92 22.72 4.81
CA LYS A 11 -7.99 22.90 3.85
C LYS A 11 -8.33 21.52 3.29
N ALA A 12 -9.54 21.06 3.62
CA ALA A 12 -10.16 19.89 3.01
C ALA A 12 -10.10 20.02 1.48
N GLY A 13 -9.58 18.98 0.81
CA GLY A 13 -9.83 18.79 -0.62
C GLY A 13 -8.68 18.32 -1.50
N ARG A 14 -7.41 18.35 -1.08
CA ARG A 14 -6.27 17.98 -1.98
C ARG A 14 -5.07 17.33 -1.29
N VAL A 15 -5.28 16.49 -0.27
CA VAL A 15 -4.18 15.82 0.45
C VAL A 15 -4.37 14.32 0.41
N SER A 16 -3.97 13.67 -0.68
CA SER A 16 -3.79 12.20 -0.67
C SER A 16 -2.68 11.75 -1.61
N ILE A 17 -2.60 12.26 -2.84
CA ILE A 17 -1.64 11.73 -3.82
C ILE A 17 -0.23 12.28 -3.63
N LEU A 18 -0.08 13.58 -3.35
CA LEU A 18 1.25 14.20 -3.22
C LEU A 18 1.97 13.78 -1.93
N PHE A 19 1.22 13.48 -0.85
CA PHE A 19 1.77 12.97 0.42
C PHE A 19 2.22 11.49 0.31
N PHE A 20 1.53 10.70 -0.53
CA PHE A 20 1.90 9.32 -0.79
C PHE A 20 3.16 9.22 -1.65
N LEU A 21 3.30 10.09 -2.66
CA LEU A 21 4.49 10.16 -3.52
C LEU A 21 5.71 10.72 -2.78
N THR A 22 5.57 11.73 -1.92
CA THR A 22 6.68 12.24 -1.11
C THR A 22 7.14 11.24 -0.04
N SER A 23 6.21 10.55 0.64
CA SER A 23 6.59 9.50 1.61
C SER A 23 7.23 8.26 0.98
N LEU A 24 6.99 7.98 -0.29
CA LEU A 24 7.57 6.83 -1.00
C LEU A 24 8.97 7.11 -1.57
N ILE A 25 9.32 8.39 -1.74
CA ILE A 25 10.63 8.83 -2.27
C ILE A 25 11.62 9.13 -1.13
N GLU A 26 11.17 9.53 0.06
CA GLU A 26 12.07 9.90 1.17
C GLU A 26 12.59 8.73 2.03
N ARG A 27 12.12 7.49 1.84
CA ARG A 27 12.70 6.34 2.54
C ARG A 27 13.83 5.73 1.74
N GLY A 28 15.03 6.25 1.99
CA GLY A 28 16.30 5.66 1.59
C GLY A 28 16.37 4.18 1.93
N SER A 29 16.15 3.35 0.92
CA SER A 29 16.59 1.97 0.86
C SER A 29 16.98 1.78 -0.59
N SER A 30 18.25 1.44 -0.81
CA SER A 30 18.82 1.03 -2.08
C SER A 30 18.03 -0.15 -2.64
N VAL A 31 16.93 0.13 -3.36
CA VAL A 31 16.24 -0.87 -4.17
C VAL A 31 16.65 -0.58 -5.60
N SER A 32 17.72 -1.24 -6.03
CA SER A 32 18.09 -1.38 -7.43
C SER A 32 16.84 -1.67 -8.27
N MET A 33 16.49 -0.75 -9.17
CA MET A 33 15.40 -0.96 -10.13
C MET A 33 15.86 -2.01 -11.15
N LEU A 34 15.40 -3.25 -11.01
CA LEU A 34 15.13 -4.08 -12.17
C LEU A 34 13.83 -3.55 -12.80
N GLY A 35 13.95 -2.91 -13.97
CA GLY A 35 12.79 -2.61 -14.81
C GLY A 35 12.24 -3.91 -15.38
N PHE A 36 10.94 -4.12 -15.26
CA PHE A 36 10.25 -5.21 -15.95
C PHE A 36 9.66 -4.67 -17.24
N LEU A 37 9.88 -5.37 -18.35
CA LEU A 37 9.19 -5.10 -19.61
C LEU A 37 8.04 -6.10 -19.71
N PHE A 38 6.81 -5.60 -19.54
CA PHE A 38 5.60 -6.39 -19.68
C PHE A 38 4.83 -5.92 -20.92
N ASN A 39 4.27 -6.87 -21.66
CA ASN A 39 3.26 -6.59 -22.66
C ASN A 39 1.89 -6.36 -22.00
N GLU A 40 0.94 -5.77 -22.71
CA GLU A 40 -0.39 -5.43 -22.15
C GLU A 40 -1.13 -6.65 -21.57
N ARG A 41 -0.96 -7.82 -22.18
CA ARG A 41 -1.55 -9.07 -21.69
C ARG A 41 -0.97 -9.45 -20.32
N GLU A 42 0.34 -9.40 -20.17
CA GLU A 42 1.05 -9.73 -18.93
C GLU A 42 0.70 -8.72 -17.84
N CYS A 43 0.57 -7.43 -18.18
CA CYS A 43 0.10 -6.40 -17.25
C CYS A 43 -1.32 -6.71 -16.72
N ARG A 44 -2.24 -7.19 -17.57
CA ARG A 44 -3.60 -7.57 -17.15
C ARG A 44 -3.60 -8.81 -16.27
N GLU A 45 -2.82 -9.82 -16.63
CA GLU A 45 -2.69 -11.05 -15.83
C GLU A 45 -2.07 -10.73 -14.46
N LEU A 46 -1.04 -9.88 -14.43
CA LEU A 46 -0.41 -9.44 -13.19
C LEU A 46 -1.34 -8.58 -12.32
N ASP A 47 -2.10 -7.66 -12.91
CA ASP A 47 -3.13 -6.90 -12.19
C ASP A 47 -4.17 -7.83 -11.54
N TYR A 48 -4.66 -8.83 -12.29
CA TYR A 48 -5.60 -9.82 -11.77
C TYR A 48 -5.02 -10.64 -10.61
N VAL A 49 -3.81 -11.18 -10.76
CA VAL A 49 -3.15 -11.99 -9.73
C VAL A 49 -2.90 -11.17 -8.46
N LEU A 50 -2.39 -9.94 -8.59
CA LEU A 50 -2.10 -9.09 -7.44
C LEU A 50 -3.37 -8.71 -6.67
N ARG A 51 -4.48 -8.40 -7.37
CA ARG A 51 -5.77 -8.13 -6.74
C ARG A 51 -6.29 -9.34 -5.98
N LYS A 52 -6.27 -10.52 -6.62
CA LYS A 52 -6.75 -11.76 -6.01
C LYS A 52 -5.98 -12.09 -4.73
N GLU A 53 -4.66 -11.99 -4.76
CA GLU A 53 -3.82 -12.22 -3.59
C GLU A 53 -4.11 -11.20 -2.46
N LEU A 54 -4.35 -9.94 -2.80
CA LEU A 54 -4.76 -8.93 -1.81
C LEU A 54 -6.13 -9.27 -1.20
N ASP A 55 -7.10 -9.68 -2.01
CA ASP A 55 -8.44 -10.04 -1.55
C ASP A 55 -8.40 -11.27 -0.63
N GLU A 56 -7.63 -12.29 -0.98
CA GLU A 56 -7.43 -13.50 -0.15
C GLU A 56 -6.77 -13.16 1.18
N MET A 57 -5.69 -12.37 1.18
CA MET A 57 -5.04 -11.95 2.42
C MET A 57 -5.94 -11.05 3.28
N LEU A 58 -6.78 -10.20 2.68
CA LEU A 58 -7.76 -9.41 3.43
C LEU A 58 -8.83 -10.28 4.06
N PHE A 59 -9.27 -11.32 3.34
CA PHE A 59 -10.22 -12.31 3.86
C PHE A 59 -9.64 -13.04 5.08
N ASP A 60 -8.41 -13.55 4.97
CA ASP A 60 -7.72 -14.23 6.07
C ASP A 60 -7.51 -13.32 7.28
N LEU A 61 -7.13 -12.05 7.06
CA LEU A 61 -6.90 -11.07 8.12
C LEU A 61 -8.20 -10.61 8.82
N ASN A 62 -9.36 -10.87 8.23
CA ASN A 62 -10.66 -10.60 8.85
C ASN A 62 -11.13 -11.76 9.75
N ASP A 63 -10.51 -12.94 9.66
CA ASP A 63 -10.80 -14.04 10.58
C ASP A 63 -10.19 -13.76 11.96
N LYS A 64 -11.03 -13.75 12.99
CA LYS A 64 -10.63 -13.54 14.39
C LYS A 64 -9.96 -14.77 15.01
N ARG A 65 -10.05 -15.93 14.36
CA ARG A 65 -9.53 -17.21 14.86
C ARG A 65 -8.09 -17.46 14.45
N ILE A 66 -7.53 -16.61 13.60
CA ILE A 66 -6.16 -16.75 13.13
C ILE A 66 -5.17 -16.48 14.26
N ASP A 67 -4.14 -17.31 14.33
CA ASP A 67 -3.05 -17.12 15.27
C ASP A 67 -2.30 -15.80 15.02
N ALA A 68 -1.82 -15.16 16.08
CA ALA A 68 -1.19 -13.85 16.00
C ALA A 68 0.09 -13.87 15.14
N ASP A 69 0.89 -14.94 15.20
CA ASP A 69 2.13 -15.05 14.42
C ASP A 69 1.82 -15.22 12.94
N ILE A 70 0.78 -15.99 12.62
CA ILE A 70 0.27 -16.15 11.25
C ILE A 70 -0.27 -14.81 10.73
N LYS A 71 -0.99 -14.05 11.56
CA LYS A 71 -1.49 -12.72 11.21
C LYS A 71 -0.35 -11.77 10.82
N VAL A 72 0.73 -11.75 11.60
CA VAL A 72 1.92 -10.93 11.30
C VAL A 72 2.58 -11.36 9.99
N ALA A 73 2.66 -12.67 9.72
CA ALA A 73 3.18 -13.17 8.46
C ALA A 73 2.33 -12.72 7.25
N ILE A 74 1.01 -12.81 7.35
CA ILE A 74 0.09 -12.36 6.29
C ILE A 74 0.17 -10.85 6.10
N GLU A 75 0.27 -10.06 7.18
CA GLU A 75 0.47 -8.61 7.08
C GLU A 75 1.80 -8.23 6.43
N SER A 76 2.86 -9.01 6.66
CA SER A 76 4.16 -8.82 6.01
C SER A 76 4.04 -9.06 4.50
N ARG A 77 3.40 -10.17 4.09
CA ARG A 77 3.14 -10.49 2.68
C ARG A 77 2.26 -9.43 2.02
N TYR A 78 1.20 -9.00 2.69
CA TYR A 78 0.28 -7.97 2.21
C TYR A 78 1.00 -6.68 1.82
N LYS A 79 1.95 -6.21 2.64
CA LYS A 79 2.73 -5.00 2.36
C LYS A 79 3.55 -5.13 1.08
N VAL A 80 4.11 -6.30 0.79
CA VAL A 80 4.90 -6.54 -0.42
C VAL A 80 3.99 -6.51 -1.65
N ILE A 81 2.89 -7.27 -1.62
CA ILE A 81 1.94 -7.36 -2.75
C ILE A 81 1.29 -6.00 -3.00
N PHE A 82 0.87 -5.28 -1.95
CA PHE A 82 0.28 -3.94 -2.08
C PHE A 82 1.24 -2.95 -2.76
N ARG A 83 2.53 -2.98 -2.41
CA ARG A 83 3.55 -2.14 -3.06
C ARG A 83 3.77 -2.51 -4.53
N MET A 84 3.64 -3.78 -4.90
CA MET A 84 3.71 -4.20 -6.30
C MET A 84 2.48 -3.73 -7.07
N TYR A 85 1.28 -3.93 -6.52
CA TYR A 85 0.03 -3.49 -7.12
C TYR A 85 -0.04 -1.96 -7.30
N ALA A 86 0.44 -1.20 -6.32
CA ALA A 86 0.49 0.26 -6.38
C ALA A 86 1.38 0.82 -7.51
N ARG A 87 2.24 0.01 -8.13
CA ARG A 87 3.03 0.40 -9.32
C ARG A 87 2.23 0.32 -10.63
N LEU A 88 1.17 -0.49 -10.66
CA LEU A 88 0.37 -0.78 -11.86
C LEU A 88 -1.01 -0.12 -11.81
N ALA A 89 -1.60 -0.02 -10.62
CA ALA A 89 -2.99 0.38 -10.44
C ALA A 89 -3.18 1.90 -10.42
N SER A 90 -4.35 2.34 -10.88
CA SER A 90 -4.75 3.75 -10.74
C SER A 90 -5.02 4.11 -9.27
N PRO A 91 -4.91 5.39 -8.87
CA PRO A 91 -5.15 5.82 -7.49
C PRO A 91 -6.53 5.40 -6.92
N ARG A 92 -7.56 5.35 -7.77
CA ARG A 92 -8.92 4.90 -7.41
C ARG A 92 -8.98 3.42 -7.06
N GLU A 93 -8.16 2.61 -7.74
CA GLU A 93 -8.12 1.17 -7.49
C GLU A 93 -7.24 0.86 -6.27
N ILE A 94 -6.17 1.63 -6.06
CA ILE A 94 -5.32 1.54 -4.86
C ILE A 94 -6.11 1.85 -3.59
N SER A 95 -7.03 2.84 -3.62
CA SER A 95 -7.79 3.23 -2.43
C SER A 95 -8.68 2.12 -1.87
N LYS A 96 -9.07 1.13 -2.68
CA LYS A 96 -9.84 -0.05 -2.23
C LYS A 96 -9.04 -0.93 -1.25
N TYR A 97 -7.72 -0.92 -1.40
CA TYR A 97 -6.78 -1.70 -0.61
C TYR A 97 -5.99 -0.83 0.38
N ALA A 98 -6.34 0.45 0.52
CA ALA A 98 -5.69 1.33 1.48
C ALA A 98 -6.17 1.02 2.90
N ARG A 99 -5.43 0.17 3.64
CA ARG A 99 -5.65 0.01 5.09
C ARG A 99 -4.99 1.15 5.85
N ASN A 100 -5.79 1.91 6.59
CA ASN A 100 -5.27 2.77 7.65
C ASN A 100 -4.65 1.89 8.74
N ARG A 101 -3.38 2.16 9.11
CA ARG A 101 -2.77 1.60 10.31
C ARG A 101 -3.38 2.23 11.56
N MET A 102 -4.67 1.95 11.81
CA MET A 102 -5.36 2.31 13.02
C MET A 102 -6.05 1.06 13.55
N GLN A 103 -5.37 0.36 14.48
CA GLN A 103 -5.74 -0.79 15.33
C GLN A 103 -4.58 -1.80 15.28
N HIS A 104 -3.85 -2.11 16.34
CA HIS A 104 -4.14 -2.06 17.79
C HIS A 104 -3.09 -1.29 18.59
#